data_AF-A0A7V9ZJ39-F1
#
_entry.id   AF-A0A7V9ZJ39-F1
#
_cell.length_a   1.000
_cell.length_b   1.000
_cell.length_c   1.000
_cell.angle_alpha   90.00
_cell.angle_beta   90.00
_cell.angle_gamma   90.00
#
_symmetry.space_group_name_H-M   'P 1'
#
loop_
_entity.id
_entity.type
_entity.pdbx_description
1 polymer ?
#
loop_
_entity_poly.entity_id
_entity_poly.type
_entity_poly.pdbx_seq_one_letter_code
_entity_poly.pdbx_strand_id
1 'polypeptide(L)'
;MRPMARFGLLAVVAAACTSGELPASSTPAATTPPTSSQPASAVGASPQEFVPPTRSAEGMTYLTLTLLDGTHMRLAYPEELDLTSLGVEAQTVGSLDGRHSRVIQAHFGPPESFLAETEQLYGTRELISTYPTIDGGTVDLWGFADESTQYLVYDFDLWTVFVWDGRGFSMGEEALAEWAASLRGATYDPGFLVLDSEPALTLDEVAADSGPDGPDIRIDGSSGSLLVFIDDCDRLSRLDEEANGSEVFAFCDEPSNTLFFVGGDPEVQQLLHEELIVDPVPPGFSGDPPQPLDVATGSHVYLSNGFELTVVDVDAATVTVHKFSELAPGDPPYRLVRRGDQLVFYGETETGPALYTVDLVDPGIPELLHDDAWFFVPSAVEDRVWVADLDESSHYQAQTLDAVREITLEGVVTMEAVPPPNSPWLVAAVDRGLVFQGDGTLEIWDPRTQEFVETLSAPSLLATWRNRIVVCDRCDELTLIDLDAEAQRTVDLPFGVALVDGNGGAFSPNGRLVAVTGFLTPSPVDFETEAVTVLVDFEDATATIVPGSLVETRYSYP
;
A
#
# COMPACT_ATOMS: atom_id res chain seq x y z
N MET A 1 31.14 -63.84 3.58
CA MET A 1 31.45 -64.18 2.18
C MET A 1 31.77 -62.89 1.44
N ARG A 2 32.96 -62.83 0.81
CA ARG A 2 33.45 -61.76 -0.09
C ARG A 2 33.08 -62.14 -1.56
N PRO A 3 33.36 -61.36 -2.64
CA PRO A 3 33.79 -59.93 -2.77
C PRO A 3 33.19 -59.19 -4.01
N MET A 4 33.54 -57.89 -4.19
CA MET A 4 34.07 -57.22 -5.42
C MET A 4 34.02 -55.68 -5.17
N ALA A 5 35.07 -54.86 -5.12
CA ALA A 5 36.31 -54.62 -5.89
C ALA A 5 36.14 -53.70 -7.13
N ARG A 6 36.72 -52.47 -7.07
CA ARG A 6 37.54 -51.72 -8.08
C ARG A 6 37.71 -50.26 -7.59
N PHE A 7 38.88 -49.66 -7.35
CA PHE A 7 40.09 -49.29 -8.13
C PHE A 7 39.97 -48.05 -9.05
N GLY A 8 40.88 -47.08 -8.83
CA GLY A 8 41.34 -46.02 -9.77
C GLY A 8 40.87 -44.60 -9.39
N LEU A 9 41.65 -43.51 -9.45
CA LEU A 9 42.99 -43.24 -9.98
C LEU A 9 43.48 -41.85 -9.47
N LEU A 10 44.79 -41.68 -9.33
CA LEU A 10 45.56 -40.45 -9.12
C LEU A 10 45.37 -39.40 -10.25
N ALA A 11 45.46 -38.11 -9.91
CA ALA A 11 46.10 -37.11 -10.77
C ALA A 11 46.73 -35.97 -9.93
N VAL A 12 48.07 -35.96 -9.93
CA VAL A 12 48.94 -34.87 -9.48
C VAL A 12 49.31 -34.07 -10.73
N VAL A 13 49.17 -32.75 -10.70
CA VAL A 13 49.85 -31.86 -11.64
C VAL A 13 50.54 -30.75 -10.85
N ALA A 14 51.86 -30.86 -10.77
CA ALA A 14 52.77 -29.77 -10.46
C ALA A 14 53.50 -29.42 -11.77
N ALA A 15 53.57 -28.13 -12.11
CA ALA A 15 54.42 -27.63 -13.18
C ALA A 15 55.13 -26.34 -12.73
N ALA A 16 56.38 -26.25 -13.15
CA ALA A 16 57.45 -25.48 -12.54
C ALA A 16 57.52 -23.99 -12.93
N CYS A 17 58.12 -23.25 -12.01
CA CYS A 17 58.97 -22.07 -12.14
C CYS A 17 59.46 -21.70 -13.55
N THR A 18 59.34 -20.41 -13.88
CA THR A 18 60.42 -19.66 -14.54
C THR A 18 60.51 -18.25 -13.95
N SER A 19 61.74 -17.82 -13.73
CA SER A 19 62.15 -16.51 -13.19
C SER A 19 62.29 -15.50 -14.32
N GLY A 20 61.98 -14.23 -14.07
CA GLY A 20 62.25 -13.14 -15.01
C GLY A 20 62.03 -11.75 -14.40
N GLU A 21 63.16 -11.12 -14.08
CA GLU A 21 63.50 -9.69 -13.92
C GLU A 21 62.47 -8.60 -13.54
N LEU A 22 62.89 -7.83 -12.53
CA LEU A 22 62.35 -6.57 -12.01
C LEU A 22 62.40 -5.43 -13.05
N PRO A 23 61.51 -4.43 -12.91
CA PRO A 23 62.04 -3.09 -12.69
C PRO A 23 61.38 -2.32 -11.55
N ALA A 24 62.26 -1.59 -10.85
CA ALA A 24 62.12 -0.27 -10.23
C ALA A 24 60.86 0.10 -9.42
N SER A 25 61.15 0.39 -8.15
CA SER A 25 60.36 1.10 -7.15
C SER A 25 59.63 2.35 -7.66
N SER A 26 58.35 2.44 -7.32
CA SER A 26 57.71 3.68 -6.92
C SER A 26 56.97 3.44 -5.60
N THR A 27 57.30 4.27 -4.61
CA THR A 27 56.71 4.28 -3.27
C THR A 27 55.26 4.80 -3.33
N PRO A 28 54.25 4.07 -2.83
CA PRO A 28 52.98 4.68 -2.49
C PRO A 28 53.09 5.30 -1.10
N ALA A 29 52.63 6.55 -1.01
CA ALA A 29 52.51 7.32 0.22
C ALA A 29 51.74 6.56 1.30
N ALA A 30 52.16 6.76 2.55
CA ALA A 30 51.40 6.31 3.71
C ALA A 30 50.02 6.99 3.69
N THR A 31 48.98 6.22 3.37
CA THR A 31 47.59 6.62 3.57
C THR A 31 47.31 6.55 5.06
N THR A 32 47.16 7.73 5.67
CA THR A 32 46.57 7.91 7.00
C THR A 32 45.21 7.19 7.04
N PRO A 33 44.92 6.36 8.06
CA PRO A 33 43.59 5.80 8.20
C PRO A 33 42.56 6.93 8.33
N PRO A 34 41.38 6.82 7.71
CA PRO A 34 40.35 7.83 7.85
C PRO A 34 39.97 7.91 9.33
N THR A 35 40.14 9.11 9.88
CA THR A 35 39.56 9.50 11.16
C THR A 35 38.05 9.32 11.03
N SER A 36 37.53 8.27 11.66
CA SER A 36 36.10 8.11 11.91
C SER A 36 35.67 9.27 12.79
N SER A 37 35.14 10.32 12.17
CA SER A 37 34.37 11.36 12.84
C SER A 37 33.02 10.77 13.20
N GLN A 38 33.01 9.98 14.26
CA GLN A 38 31.82 9.64 15.02
C GLN A 38 31.25 10.97 15.55
N PRO A 39 30.01 11.37 15.19
CA PRO A 39 29.41 12.54 15.80
C PRO A 39 29.29 12.28 17.29
N ALA A 40 29.81 13.23 18.08
CA ALA A 40 29.75 13.19 19.52
C ALA A 40 28.29 13.01 19.95
N SER A 41 28.03 11.98 20.75
CA SER A 41 26.77 11.76 21.43
C SER A 41 26.28 13.05 22.07
N ALA A 42 25.19 13.60 21.54
CA ALA A 42 24.43 14.63 22.23
C ALA A 42 23.67 13.93 23.36
N VAL A 43 24.34 13.78 24.51
CA VAL A 43 23.70 13.39 25.77
C VAL A 43 22.80 14.57 26.16
N GLY A 44 21.47 14.38 26.05
CA GLY A 44 20.50 15.34 26.61
C GLY A 44 19.22 15.62 25.80
N ALA A 45 18.93 14.91 24.71
CA ALA A 45 17.58 14.93 24.14
C ALA A 45 16.74 13.88 24.87
N SER A 46 15.61 14.29 25.47
CA SER A 46 14.59 13.34 25.92
C SER A 46 14.24 12.40 24.76
N PRO A 47 13.89 11.13 25.02
CA PRO A 47 13.38 10.24 23.98
C PRO A 47 12.28 10.98 23.24
N GLN A 48 12.45 11.17 21.93
CA GLN A 48 11.42 11.81 21.13
C GLN A 48 10.23 10.88 21.15
N GLU A 49 9.11 11.35 21.69
CA GLU A 49 7.82 10.69 21.67
C GLU A 49 7.44 10.32 20.23
N PHE A 50 6.83 9.15 20.03
CA PHE A 50 6.31 8.80 18.71
C PHE A 50 5.10 9.68 18.40
N VAL A 51 5.22 10.47 17.35
CA VAL A 51 4.12 11.30 16.83
C VAL A 51 3.66 10.67 15.52
N PRO A 52 2.50 10.00 15.49
CA PRO A 52 2.00 9.44 14.25
C PRO A 52 1.66 10.55 13.25
N PRO A 53 1.71 10.26 11.93
CA PRO A 53 1.38 11.26 10.94
C PRO A 53 -0.09 11.66 11.04
N THR A 54 -0.32 12.96 10.94
CA THR A 54 -1.65 13.56 10.88
C THR A 54 -1.85 14.31 9.58
N ARG A 55 -3.13 14.46 9.23
CA ARG A 55 -3.58 15.39 8.19
C ARG A 55 -4.61 16.32 8.80
N SER A 56 -4.59 17.59 8.42
CA SER A 56 -5.60 18.56 8.85
C SER A 56 -6.47 18.95 7.67
N ALA A 57 -7.79 18.91 7.83
CA ALA A 57 -8.74 19.41 6.84
C ALA A 57 -9.99 19.94 7.54
N GLU A 58 -10.50 21.07 7.06
CA GLU A 58 -11.78 21.66 7.53
C GLU A 58 -11.86 21.93 9.04
N GLY A 59 -10.73 22.16 9.71
CA GLY A 59 -10.66 22.38 11.17
C GLY A 59 -10.60 21.09 11.99
N MET A 60 -10.57 19.93 11.33
CA MET A 60 -10.37 18.62 11.93
C MET A 60 -8.95 18.13 11.69
N THR A 61 -8.39 17.44 12.68
CA THR A 61 -7.18 16.64 12.56
C THR A 61 -7.57 15.19 12.45
N TYR A 62 -7.05 14.51 11.43
CA TYR A 62 -7.20 13.08 11.24
C TYR A 62 -5.91 12.38 11.60
N LEU A 63 -6.00 11.48 12.57
CA LEU A 63 -4.93 10.68 13.11
C LEU A 63 -5.15 9.23 12.70
N THR A 64 -4.25 8.70 11.88
CA THR A 64 -4.25 7.27 11.54
C THR A 64 -3.41 6.55 12.58
N LEU A 65 -3.94 5.47 13.14
CA LEU A 65 -3.27 4.63 14.13
C LEU A 65 -3.20 3.19 13.65
N THR A 66 -2.12 2.51 14.02
CA THR A 66 -1.96 1.07 13.87
C THR A 66 -1.76 0.47 15.25
N LEU A 67 -2.64 -0.45 15.63
CA LEU A 67 -2.57 -1.22 16.86
C LEU A 67 -1.46 -2.28 16.78
N LEU A 68 -1.09 -2.84 17.93
CA LEU A 68 -0.04 -3.86 18.00
C LEU A 68 -0.42 -5.17 17.31
N ASP A 69 -1.68 -5.44 17.02
CA ASP A 69 -2.14 -6.59 16.23
C ASP A 69 -2.18 -6.31 14.71
N GLY A 70 -1.82 -5.09 14.30
CA GLY A 70 -1.91 -4.63 12.92
C GLY A 70 -3.26 -4.04 12.54
N THR A 71 -4.24 -4.00 13.46
CA THR A 71 -5.52 -3.35 13.21
C THR A 71 -5.32 -1.84 13.02
N HIS A 72 -5.95 -1.29 11.99
CA HIS A 72 -5.86 0.13 11.67
C HIS A 72 -7.15 0.86 12.08
N MET A 73 -6.99 2.06 12.64
CA MET A 73 -8.11 2.96 12.92
C MET A 73 -7.79 4.38 12.49
N ARG A 74 -8.83 5.16 12.19
CA ARG A 74 -8.71 6.59 11.96
C ARG A 74 -9.56 7.35 12.95
N LEU A 75 -8.92 8.25 13.69
CA LEU A 75 -9.59 9.21 14.55
C LEU A 75 -9.67 10.55 13.82
N ALA A 76 -10.82 11.21 13.84
CA ALA A 76 -10.93 12.62 13.46
C ALA A 76 -11.42 13.43 14.65
N TYR A 77 -10.71 14.52 14.97
CA TYR A 77 -11.00 15.35 16.14
C TYR A 77 -10.69 16.83 15.86
N PRO A 78 -11.30 17.80 16.57
CA PRO A 78 -11.01 19.22 16.41
C PRO A 78 -9.52 19.54 16.61
N GLU A 79 -8.93 20.32 15.70
CA GLU A 79 -7.49 20.67 15.72
C GLU A 79 -7.03 21.27 17.07
N GLU A 80 -7.92 21.95 17.79
CA GLU A 80 -7.65 22.55 19.10
C GLU A 80 -7.35 21.54 20.22
N LEU A 81 -7.67 20.26 20.04
CA LEU A 81 -7.35 19.22 21.01
C LEU A 81 -5.89 18.74 20.93
N ASP A 82 -5.23 18.90 19.77
CA ASP A 82 -3.83 18.50 19.52
C ASP A 82 -3.43 17.17 20.17
N LEU A 83 -4.26 16.12 19.97
CA LEU A 83 -4.06 14.82 20.63
C LEU A 83 -2.69 14.22 20.31
N THR A 84 -2.11 14.53 19.15
CA THR A 84 -0.77 14.06 18.77
C THR A 84 0.38 14.62 19.60
N SER A 85 0.19 15.75 20.27
CA SER A 85 1.20 16.31 21.19
C SER A 85 1.29 15.57 22.52
N LEU A 86 0.35 14.64 22.78
CA LEU A 86 0.28 13.81 23.97
C LEU A 86 1.01 12.47 23.80
N GLY A 87 1.58 12.20 22.62
CA GLY A 87 2.21 10.92 22.32
C GLY A 87 1.27 9.74 22.24
N VAL A 88 1.84 8.61 21.83
CA VAL A 88 1.12 7.35 21.67
C VAL A 88 1.90 6.24 22.35
N GLU A 89 1.25 5.61 23.30
CA GLU A 89 1.65 4.32 23.88
C GLU A 89 0.67 3.27 23.37
N ALA A 90 1.21 2.13 22.94
CA ALA A 90 0.39 1.02 22.49
C ALA A 90 0.57 -0.14 23.47
N GLN A 91 -0.53 -0.81 23.80
CA GLN A 91 -0.49 -2.00 24.64
C GLN A 91 -1.43 -3.08 24.11
N THR A 92 -1.17 -4.31 24.50
CA THR A 92 -2.01 -5.47 24.18
C THR A 92 -1.79 -6.54 25.26
N VAL A 93 -2.47 -7.67 25.13
CA VAL A 93 -2.28 -8.82 26.01
C VAL A 93 -1.91 -10.03 25.17
N GLY A 94 -0.92 -10.78 25.63
CA GLY A 94 -0.62 -12.09 25.06
C GLY A 94 -0.79 -13.17 26.11
N SER A 95 -1.10 -14.39 25.68
CA SER A 95 -1.23 -15.56 26.55
C SER A 95 -0.44 -16.74 26.00
N LEU A 96 0.46 -17.27 26.83
CA LEU A 96 1.13 -18.53 26.53
C LEU A 96 0.26 -19.70 27.04
N ASP A 97 -0.12 -20.58 26.11
CA ASP A 97 -1.00 -21.75 26.34
C ASP A 97 -2.31 -21.42 27.09
N GLY A 98 -2.82 -20.17 27.01
CA GLY A 98 -4.01 -19.73 27.75
C GLY A 98 -3.84 -19.70 29.28
N ARG A 99 -2.61 -19.76 29.80
CA ARG A 99 -2.32 -19.87 31.25
C ARG A 99 -1.47 -18.73 31.80
N HIS A 100 -0.63 -18.14 30.96
CA HIS A 100 0.31 -17.11 31.35
C HIS A 100 0.01 -15.81 30.60
N SER A 101 -1.21 -15.29 30.79
CA SER A 101 -1.59 -14.00 30.20
C SER A 101 -0.79 -12.86 30.80
N ARG A 102 -0.27 -11.97 29.95
CA ARG A 102 0.56 -10.82 30.32
C ARG A 102 0.20 -9.61 29.48
N VAL A 103 0.24 -8.45 30.14
CA VAL A 103 0.20 -7.16 29.46
C VAL A 103 1.53 -6.94 28.76
N ILE A 104 1.43 -6.55 27.50
CA ILE A 104 2.51 -6.19 26.61
C ILE A 104 2.40 -4.69 26.38
N GLN A 105 3.45 -3.94 26.69
CA GLN A 105 3.49 -2.49 26.49
C GLN A 105 4.60 -2.16 25.49
N ALA A 106 4.30 -1.30 24.52
CA ALA A 106 5.26 -0.81 23.54
C ALA A 106 5.57 0.66 23.82
N HIS A 107 6.84 0.97 24.04
CA HIS A 107 7.34 2.33 24.14
C HIS A 107 8.26 2.64 22.97
N PHE A 108 8.12 3.84 22.42
CA PHE A 108 9.00 4.31 21.38
C PHE A 108 10.35 4.78 21.96
N GLY A 109 11.43 4.36 21.32
CA GLY A 109 12.80 4.62 21.74
C GLY A 109 13.50 3.39 22.33
N PRO A 110 14.76 3.56 22.75
CA PRO A 110 15.61 2.45 23.15
C PRO A 110 15.26 1.94 24.56
N PRO A 111 15.58 0.66 24.88
CA PRO A 111 15.21 0.04 26.15
C PRO A 111 15.68 0.79 27.38
N GLU A 112 16.82 1.47 27.30
CA GLU A 112 17.40 2.22 28.41
C GLU A 112 16.50 3.35 28.92
N SER A 113 15.67 3.92 28.05
CA SER A 113 14.79 5.05 28.38
C SER A 113 13.72 4.61 29.36
N PHE A 114 12.97 3.56 29.01
CA PHE A 114 11.97 2.95 29.87
C PHE A 114 12.61 2.40 31.14
N LEU A 115 13.69 1.61 31.01
CA LEU A 115 14.33 1.00 32.18
C LEU A 115 14.83 2.05 33.19
N ALA A 116 15.20 3.26 32.74
CA ALA A 116 15.61 4.36 33.62
C ALA A 116 14.42 5.04 34.31
N GLU A 117 13.26 5.11 33.65
CA GLU A 117 12.01 5.56 34.24
C GLU A 117 11.49 4.56 35.28
N THR A 118 11.43 3.27 34.92
CA THR A 118 11.02 2.19 35.81
C THR A 118 11.93 2.10 37.05
N GLU A 119 13.25 2.32 36.89
CA GLU A 119 14.20 2.35 38.01
C GLU A 119 13.89 3.49 39.02
N GLN A 120 13.38 4.63 38.55
CA GLN A 120 12.96 5.72 39.44
C GLN A 120 11.73 5.35 40.27
N LEU A 121 10.83 4.54 39.70
CA LEU A 121 9.58 4.12 40.33
C LEU A 121 9.77 2.91 41.27
N TYR A 122 10.52 1.90 40.84
CA TYR A 122 10.62 0.59 41.50
C TYR A 122 12.00 0.31 42.11
N GLY A 123 12.92 1.27 42.01
CA GLY A 123 14.27 1.18 42.55
C GLY A 123 15.26 0.50 41.61
N THR A 124 16.47 0.25 42.10
CA THR A 124 17.61 -0.26 41.31
C THR A 124 17.23 -1.44 40.41
N ARG A 125 17.59 -1.36 39.13
CA ARG A 125 17.38 -2.45 38.16
C ARG A 125 18.55 -3.44 38.14
N GLU A 126 18.25 -4.71 37.88
CA GLU A 126 19.23 -5.80 37.74
C GLU A 126 18.86 -6.67 36.52
N LEU A 127 19.84 -6.97 35.67
CA LEU A 127 19.68 -7.97 34.61
C LEU A 127 19.69 -9.36 35.25
N ILE A 128 18.56 -10.07 35.18
CA ILE A 128 18.39 -11.40 35.77
C ILE A 128 18.87 -12.48 34.81
N SER A 129 18.43 -12.42 33.55
CA SER A 129 18.68 -13.44 32.54
C SER A 129 18.57 -12.87 31.12
N THR A 130 19.09 -13.61 30.15
CA THR A 130 18.96 -13.30 28.72
C THR A 130 18.53 -14.57 28.00
N TYR A 131 17.49 -14.46 27.16
CA TYR A 131 16.88 -15.56 26.43
C TYR A 131 17.11 -15.39 24.92
N PRO A 132 17.40 -16.45 24.15
CA PRO A 132 17.49 -16.36 22.70
C PRO A 132 16.10 -16.20 22.07
N THR A 133 16.00 -15.42 20.99
CA THR A 133 14.79 -15.36 20.14
C THR A 133 14.90 -16.30 18.95
N ILE A 134 13.77 -16.58 18.30
CA ILE A 134 13.72 -17.45 17.11
C ILE A 134 14.50 -16.88 15.92
N ASP A 135 14.57 -15.56 15.81
CA ASP A 135 15.28 -14.85 14.73
C ASP A 135 16.79 -14.68 15.01
N GLY A 136 17.29 -15.31 16.07
CA GLY A 136 18.71 -15.31 16.44
C GLY A 136 19.15 -14.08 17.25
N GLY A 137 18.19 -13.27 17.72
CA GLY A 137 18.41 -12.18 18.67
C GLY A 137 18.34 -12.65 20.12
N THR A 138 18.21 -11.69 21.04
CA THR A 138 18.08 -11.96 22.48
C THR A 138 17.06 -11.03 23.14
N VAL A 139 16.42 -11.51 24.20
CA VAL A 139 15.50 -10.78 25.06
C VAL A 139 16.02 -10.82 26.48
N ASP A 140 16.08 -9.67 27.14
CA ASP A 140 16.60 -9.55 28.50
C ASP A 140 15.45 -9.55 29.52
N LEU A 141 15.64 -10.29 30.60
CA LEU A 141 14.77 -10.22 31.78
C LEU A 141 15.40 -9.28 32.82
N TRP A 142 14.73 -8.17 33.07
CA TRP A 142 15.14 -7.18 34.06
C TRP A 142 14.27 -7.27 35.31
N GLY A 143 14.89 -7.28 36.47
CA GLY A 143 14.23 -7.16 37.77
C GLY A 143 14.49 -5.81 38.42
N PHE A 144 13.62 -5.43 39.36
CA PHE A 144 13.73 -4.19 40.13
C PHE A 144 13.76 -4.48 41.63
N ALA A 145 14.25 -3.53 42.43
CA ALA A 145 14.45 -3.71 43.87
C ALA A 145 13.17 -4.03 44.65
N ASP A 146 12.00 -3.60 44.15
CA ASP A 146 10.73 -4.23 44.47
C ASP A 146 10.72 -5.62 43.82
N GLU A 147 11.12 -6.66 44.58
CA GLU A 147 11.28 -8.06 44.14
C GLU A 147 10.04 -8.67 43.45
N SER A 148 8.93 -7.91 43.39
CA SER A 148 7.68 -8.30 42.75
C SER A 148 7.54 -7.84 41.29
N THR A 149 8.51 -7.12 40.71
CA THR A 149 8.41 -6.57 39.35
C THR A 149 9.58 -7.00 38.47
N GLN A 150 9.29 -7.76 37.42
CA GLN A 150 10.22 -8.13 36.37
C GLN A 150 9.61 -7.80 34.99
N TYR A 151 10.45 -7.61 33.98
CA TYR A 151 10.03 -7.40 32.60
C TYR A 151 10.93 -8.17 31.64
N LEU A 152 10.32 -8.90 30.70
CA LEU A 152 11.01 -9.28 29.47
C LEU A 152 11.04 -8.05 28.56
N VAL A 153 12.21 -7.73 28.03
CA VAL A 153 12.46 -6.51 27.26
C VAL A 153 12.96 -6.88 25.87
N TYR A 154 12.15 -6.55 24.88
CA TYR A 154 12.40 -6.79 23.46
C TYR A 154 12.78 -5.48 22.79
N ASP A 155 13.77 -5.53 21.90
CA ASP A 155 14.22 -4.40 21.10
C ASP A 155 13.82 -4.63 19.64
N PHE A 156 12.84 -3.86 19.16
CA PHE A 156 12.27 -3.92 17.81
C PHE A 156 12.50 -2.60 17.07
N ASP A 157 13.76 -2.34 16.72
CA ASP A 157 14.20 -1.16 15.95
C ASP A 157 13.91 0.17 16.66
N LEU A 158 12.81 0.83 16.31
CA LEU A 158 12.41 2.10 16.94
C LEU A 158 11.60 1.90 18.23
N TRP A 159 11.19 0.67 18.53
CA TRP A 159 10.31 0.36 19.65
C TRP A 159 10.96 -0.59 20.63
N THR A 160 10.73 -0.35 21.91
CA THR A 160 10.97 -1.33 22.97
C THR A 160 9.65 -1.90 23.45
N VAL A 161 9.56 -3.22 23.56
CA VAL A 161 8.39 -3.91 24.10
C VAL A 161 8.72 -4.55 25.42
N PHE A 162 7.79 -4.40 26.38
CA PHE A 162 7.90 -4.92 27.73
C PHE A 162 6.75 -5.87 28.00
N VAL A 163 7.09 -7.10 28.40
CA VAL A 163 6.13 -8.05 28.91
C VAL A 163 6.31 -8.09 30.43
N TRP A 164 5.33 -7.55 31.15
CA TRP A 164 5.37 -7.50 32.61
C TRP A 164 5.34 -8.92 33.19
N ASP A 165 6.18 -9.22 34.17
CA ASP A 165 6.14 -10.46 34.94
C ASP A 165 6.26 -10.16 36.43
N GLY A 166 5.13 -10.03 37.12
CA GLY A 166 5.13 -9.54 38.49
C GLY A 166 3.94 -9.92 39.37
N ARG A 167 4.06 -9.57 40.66
CA ARG A 167 3.06 -9.70 41.75
C ARG A 167 2.45 -11.10 41.97
N GLY A 168 3.30 -12.08 42.29
CA GLY A 168 2.84 -13.39 42.80
C GLY A 168 2.35 -14.36 41.73
N PHE A 169 2.46 -13.99 40.45
CA PHE A 169 2.13 -14.82 39.30
C PHE A 169 3.32 -15.04 38.36
N SER A 170 4.56 -14.86 38.83
CA SER A 170 5.79 -14.94 38.02
C SER A 170 5.84 -16.18 37.12
N MET A 171 6.28 -15.99 35.88
CA MET A 171 6.50 -17.09 34.94
C MET A 171 7.68 -17.96 35.41
N GLY A 172 7.56 -19.27 35.19
CA GLY A 172 8.70 -20.16 35.33
C GLY A 172 9.72 -19.92 34.22
N GLU A 173 10.97 -20.36 34.42
CA GLU A 173 12.05 -20.21 33.44
C GLU A 173 11.70 -20.75 32.05
N GLU A 174 10.97 -21.87 31.98
CA GLU A 174 10.48 -22.45 30.72
C GLU A 174 9.47 -21.53 30.01
N ALA A 175 8.53 -20.94 30.75
CA ALA A 175 7.54 -20.01 30.18
C ALA A 175 8.19 -18.69 29.75
N LEU A 176 9.17 -18.18 30.51
CA LEU A 176 9.95 -16.99 30.13
C LEU A 176 10.73 -17.23 28.82
N ALA A 177 11.37 -18.39 28.69
CA ALA A 177 12.08 -18.76 27.47
C ALA A 177 11.14 -18.90 26.26
N GLU A 178 9.96 -19.50 26.46
CA GLU A 178 8.97 -19.67 25.39
C GLU A 178 8.38 -18.32 24.95
N TRP A 179 8.06 -17.42 25.89
CA TRP A 179 7.66 -16.05 25.59
C TRP A 179 8.72 -15.31 24.78
N ALA A 180 9.99 -15.38 25.21
CA ALA A 180 11.11 -14.76 24.52
C ALA A 180 11.30 -15.31 23.08
N ALA A 181 11.01 -16.59 22.87
CA ALA A 181 11.11 -17.22 21.55
C ALA A 181 9.90 -16.98 20.65
N SER A 182 8.71 -16.75 21.22
CA SER A 182 7.45 -16.76 20.47
C SER A 182 6.95 -15.39 20.04
N LEU A 183 7.28 -14.31 20.77
CA LEU A 183 6.86 -12.96 20.42
C LEU A 183 7.79 -12.35 19.37
N ARG A 184 7.20 -11.81 18.31
CA ARG A 184 7.87 -11.09 17.24
C ARG A 184 7.31 -9.69 17.10
N GLY A 185 8.10 -8.80 16.53
CA GLY A 185 7.70 -7.43 16.25
C GLY A 185 8.42 -6.91 15.03
N ALA A 186 7.73 -6.11 14.23
CA ALA A 186 8.29 -5.39 13.10
C ALA A 186 7.74 -3.96 13.07
N THR A 187 8.60 -3.02 12.70
CA THR A 187 8.21 -1.63 12.48
C THR A 187 7.78 -1.46 11.02
N TYR A 188 6.59 -0.88 10.80
CA TYR A 188 6.01 -0.60 9.49
C TYR A 188 5.92 0.90 9.27
N ASP A 189 6.10 1.37 8.04
CA ASP A 189 5.91 2.78 7.66
C ASP A 189 4.48 3.23 8.03
N PRO A 190 4.28 4.38 8.68
CA PRO A 190 5.20 5.50 8.98
C PRO A 190 6.10 5.36 10.23
N GLY A 191 6.15 4.19 10.86
CA GLY A 191 6.95 3.91 12.06
C GLY A 191 6.20 3.19 13.17
N PHE A 192 5.05 2.56 12.90
CA PHE A 192 4.29 1.81 13.89
C PHE A 192 4.86 0.42 14.12
N LEU A 193 4.79 -0.06 15.37
CA LEU A 193 5.08 -1.44 15.70
C LEU A 193 3.84 -2.31 15.49
N VAL A 194 4.02 -3.44 14.81
CA VAL A 194 3.06 -4.54 14.79
C VAL A 194 3.75 -5.78 15.36
N LEU A 195 3.04 -6.44 16.26
CA LEU A 195 3.43 -7.69 16.91
C LEU A 195 2.81 -8.88 16.19
N ASP A 196 3.57 -9.96 16.19
CA ASP A 196 3.15 -11.27 15.71
C ASP A 196 3.61 -12.33 16.73
N SER A 197 3.01 -13.51 16.67
CA SER A 197 3.30 -14.57 17.62
C SER A 197 3.33 -15.96 16.97
N GLU A 198 4.30 -16.78 17.38
CA GLU A 198 4.28 -18.22 17.08
C GLU A 198 3.12 -18.92 17.81
N PRO A 199 2.59 -20.05 17.30
CA PRO A 199 1.34 -20.66 17.79
C PRO A 199 1.24 -21.01 19.27
N ALA A 200 2.36 -21.06 20.01
CA ALA A 200 2.35 -21.28 21.47
C ALA A 200 1.90 -20.04 22.26
N LEU A 201 2.11 -18.86 21.68
CA LEU A 201 1.69 -17.57 22.19
C LEU A 201 0.50 -17.10 21.34
N THR A 202 -0.60 -16.74 21.98
CA THR A 202 -1.68 -16.01 21.31
C THR A 202 -1.61 -14.55 21.73
N LEU A 203 -1.64 -13.64 20.77
CA LEU A 203 -1.99 -12.26 21.00
C LEU A 203 -3.52 -12.23 20.92
N ASP A 204 -4.19 -12.10 22.06
CA ASP A 204 -5.62 -12.37 22.11
C ASP A 204 -6.42 -11.17 21.60
N GLU A 205 -7.25 -11.47 20.59
CA GLU A 205 -8.57 -10.89 20.41
C GLU A 205 -9.35 -11.04 21.73
N VAL A 206 -9.76 -9.90 22.31
CA VAL A 206 -10.59 -9.72 23.52
C VAL A 206 -11.16 -11.01 24.12
N ALA A 207 -10.47 -11.62 25.09
CA ALA A 207 -11.06 -12.69 25.88
C ALA A 207 -12.26 -12.10 26.67
N ALA A 208 -13.47 -12.60 26.39
CA ALA A 208 -14.73 -12.04 26.90
C ALA A 208 -14.81 -11.90 28.44
N ASP A 209 -13.97 -12.63 29.19
CA ASP A 209 -14.11 -12.83 30.63
C ASP A 209 -12.94 -12.29 31.51
N SER A 210 -11.85 -11.71 30.97
CA SER A 210 -10.64 -11.41 31.77
C SER A 210 -10.39 -9.94 32.18
N GLY A 211 -11.07 -8.96 31.58
CA GLY A 211 -10.82 -7.54 31.86
C GLY A 211 -10.63 -6.74 30.56
N PRO A 212 -10.26 -5.45 30.64
CA PRO A 212 -9.95 -4.61 29.48
C PRO A 212 -8.60 -5.04 28.88
N ASP A 213 -8.60 -6.15 28.13
CA ASP A 213 -7.38 -6.87 27.72
C ASP A 213 -7.24 -7.00 26.17
N GLY A 214 -7.94 -6.15 25.39
CA GLY A 214 -7.76 -6.07 23.93
C GLY A 214 -6.52 -5.24 23.54
N PRO A 215 -6.14 -5.20 22.25
CA PRO A 215 -5.17 -4.22 21.78
C PRO A 215 -5.77 -2.82 21.97
N ASP A 216 -5.08 -1.97 22.69
CA ASP A 216 -5.53 -0.62 22.99
C ASP A 216 -4.41 0.39 22.81
N ILE A 217 -4.83 1.60 22.46
CA ILE A 217 -3.95 2.75 22.33
C ILE A 217 -4.25 3.72 23.45
N ARG A 218 -3.19 4.14 24.11
CA ARG A 218 -3.19 5.24 25.05
C ARG A 218 -2.50 6.44 24.40
N ILE A 219 -3.23 7.55 24.35
CA ILE A 219 -2.73 8.87 23.97
C ILE A 219 -2.68 9.68 25.26
N ASP A 220 -1.50 9.90 25.82
CA ASP A 220 -1.39 10.41 27.20
C ASP A 220 -0.26 11.39 27.43
N GLY A 221 -0.62 12.61 27.82
CA GLY A 221 0.31 13.67 28.16
C GLY A 221 -0.06 14.36 29.47
N SER A 222 0.77 15.31 29.88
CA SER A 222 0.62 16.01 31.17
C SER A 222 -0.72 16.74 31.39
N SER A 223 -1.52 16.94 30.33
CA SER A 223 -2.81 17.63 30.32
C SER A 223 -4.03 16.72 30.22
N GLY A 224 -3.87 15.41 30.00
CA GLY A 224 -4.98 14.48 29.86
C GLY A 224 -4.58 13.17 29.16
N SER A 225 -5.44 12.17 29.31
CA SER A 225 -5.24 10.83 28.76
C SER A 225 -6.48 10.38 27.99
N LEU A 226 -6.32 9.91 26.77
CA LEU A 226 -7.34 9.23 25.98
C LEU A 226 -6.92 7.77 25.82
N LEU A 227 -7.79 6.85 26.25
CA LEU A 227 -7.60 5.41 26.10
C LEU A 227 -8.67 4.88 25.14
N VAL A 228 -8.26 4.11 24.15
CA VAL A 228 -9.10 3.64 23.05
C VAL A 228 -9.10 2.12 23.00
N PHE A 229 -10.27 1.50 23.23
CA PHE A 229 -10.48 0.05 23.16
C PHE A 229 -11.34 -0.30 21.94
N ILE A 230 -10.87 -1.20 21.08
CA ILE A 230 -11.69 -1.74 20.00
C ILE A 230 -12.51 -2.94 20.53
N ASP A 231 -13.77 -3.03 20.09
CA ASP A 231 -14.68 -4.17 20.25
C ASP A 231 -15.31 -4.36 21.65
N ASP A 232 -15.72 -3.28 22.33
CA ASP A 232 -16.12 -3.38 23.75
C ASP A 232 -17.30 -2.51 24.22
N CYS A 233 -18.20 -2.07 23.33
CA CYS A 233 -19.31 -1.21 23.74
C CYS A 233 -20.30 -1.87 24.71
N ASP A 234 -20.48 -3.19 24.63
CA ASP A 234 -21.35 -3.95 25.53
C ASP A 234 -20.90 -3.84 27.01
N ARG A 235 -19.62 -3.53 27.26
CA ARG A 235 -19.06 -3.40 28.62
C ARG A 235 -19.25 -2.02 29.26
N LEU A 236 -19.60 -0.98 28.51
CA LEU A 236 -19.88 0.36 29.07
C LEU A 236 -20.89 0.27 30.24
N SER A 237 -21.90 -0.58 30.08
CA SER A 237 -22.95 -0.84 31.08
C SER A 237 -22.45 -1.42 32.42
N ARG A 238 -21.30 -2.11 32.42
CA ARG A 238 -20.68 -2.68 33.64
C ARG A 238 -19.78 -1.67 34.35
N LEU A 239 -19.18 -0.75 33.59
CA LEU A 239 -18.21 0.22 34.09
C LEU A 239 -18.86 1.44 34.76
N ASP A 240 -20.07 1.82 34.32
CA ASP A 240 -20.89 2.88 34.95
C ASP A 240 -21.16 2.62 36.45
N GLU A 241 -21.14 1.36 36.88
CA GLU A 241 -21.30 0.99 38.29
C GLU A 241 -20.00 1.15 39.11
N GLU A 242 -18.83 1.00 38.50
CA GLU A 242 -17.51 1.06 39.15
C GLU A 242 -16.86 2.47 39.08
N ALA A 243 -17.16 3.25 38.05
CA ALA A 243 -16.58 4.59 37.81
C ALA A 243 -17.22 5.71 38.65
N ASN A 244 -18.16 5.40 39.55
CA ASN A 244 -18.78 6.36 40.48
C ASN A 244 -17.75 6.92 41.49
N GLY A 245 -16.87 7.80 41.03
CA GLY A 245 -15.84 8.48 41.83
C GLY A 245 -14.57 8.88 41.08
N SER A 246 -14.34 8.44 39.85
CA SER A 246 -13.16 8.80 39.04
C SER A 246 -13.45 9.95 38.06
N GLU A 247 -12.47 10.83 37.82
CA GLU A 247 -12.48 11.90 36.81
C GLU A 247 -12.33 11.36 35.38
N VAL A 248 -12.92 10.21 35.09
CA VAL A 248 -12.81 9.51 33.80
C VAL A 248 -14.20 9.42 33.18
N PHE A 249 -14.35 9.98 31.99
CA PHE A 249 -15.55 9.91 31.18
C PHE A 249 -15.41 8.78 30.17
N ALA A 250 -16.39 7.88 30.06
CA ALA A 250 -16.37 6.80 29.08
C ALA A 250 -17.57 6.91 28.13
N PHE A 251 -17.34 6.64 26.84
CA PHE A 251 -18.39 6.59 25.84
C PHE A 251 -18.08 5.56 24.76
N CYS A 252 -19.11 5.10 24.07
CA CYS A 252 -19.01 4.15 22.98
C CYS A 252 -19.38 4.81 21.66
N ASP A 253 -18.58 4.57 20.63
CA ASP A 253 -18.98 4.75 19.24
C ASP A 253 -19.61 3.44 18.73
N GLU A 254 -20.95 3.37 18.75
CA GLU A 254 -21.69 2.16 18.36
C GLU A 254 -21.40 1.67 16.94
N PRO A 255 -21.24 2.54 15.91
CA PRO A 255 -20.92 2.10 14.55
C PRO A 255 -19.60 1.33 14.43
N SER A 256 -18.55 1.74 15.15
CA SER A 256 -17.25 1.07 15.14
C SER A 256 -17.05 0.06 16.27
N ASN A 257 -18.03 -0.07 17.18
CA ASN A 257 -17.91 -0.84 18.43
C ASN A 257 -16.69 -0.44 19.29
N THR A 258 -16.30 0.84 19.26
CA THR A 258 -15.11 1.33 19.96
C THR A 258 -15.47 2.02 21.27
N LEU A 259 -14.84 1.60 22.37
CA LEU A 259 -15.01 2.15 23.71
C LEU A 259 -13.87 3.13 24.03
N PHE A 260 -14.21 4.36 24.39
CA PHE A 260 -13.28 5.41 24.78
C PHE A 260 -13.32 5.65 26.29
N PHE A 261 -12.14 5.85 26.89
CA PHE A 261 -12.02 6.45 28.21
C PHE A 261 -11.20 7.73 28.09
N VAL A 262 -11.79 8.82 28.56
CA VAL A 262 -11.20 10.16 28.52
C VAL A 262 -10.98 10.62 29.94
N GLY A 263 -9.72 10.75 30.34
CA GLY A 263 -9.30 11.37 31.59
C GLY A 263 -8.90 12.83 31.38
N GLY A 264 -9.17 13.69 32.36
CA GLY A 264 -8.69 15.07 32.35
C GLY A 264 -9.80 16.12 32.49
N ASP A 265 -9.63 17.24 31.81
CA ASP A 265 -10.52 18.40 31.91
C ASP A 265 -11.95 18.06 31.40
N PRO A 266 -13.03 18.36 32.16
CA PRO A 266 -14.39 18.06 31.74
C PRO A 266 -14.83 18.73 30.42
N GLU A 267 -14.28 19.89 30.06
CA GLU A 267 -14.57 20.54 28.77
C GLU A 267 -13.94 19.76 27.62
N VAL A 268 -12.72 19.24 27.80
CA VAL A 268 -12.04 18.36 26.83
C VAL A 268 -12.79 17.03 26.69
N GLN A 269 -13.26 16.45 27.81
CA GLN A 269 -14.08 15.24 27.79
C GLN A 269 -15.37 15.43 26.99
N GLN A 270 -16.07 16.54 27.22
CA GLN A 270 -17.30 16.85 26.50
C GLN A 270 -17.03 17.08 25.01
N LEU A 271 -15.96 17.79 24.66
CA LEU A 271 -15.62 18.06 23.26
C LEU A 271 -15.25 16.79 22.50
N LEU A 272 -14.46 15.89 23.10
CA LEU A 272 -14.16 14.58 22.52
C LEU A 272 -15.42 13.74 22.33
N HIS A 273 -16.35 13.75 23.28
CA HIS A 273 -17.61 13.02 23.14
C HIS A 273 -18.49 13.55 21.98
N GLU A 274 -18.50 14.86 21.75
CA GLU A 274 -19.35 15.47 20.73
C GLU A 274 -18.75 15.43 19.32
N GLU A 275 -17.41 15.50 19.21
CA GLU A 275 -16.73 15.77 17.94
C GLU A 275 -15.72 14.68 17.52
N LEU A 276 -15.43 13.68 18.37
CA LEU A 276 -14.56 12.56 17.97
C LEU A 276 -15.32 11.64 17.01
N ILE A 277 -14.77 11.47 15.82
CA ILE A 277 -15.29 10.53 14.83
C ILE A 277 -14.30 9.37 14.70
N VAL A 278 -14.81 8.16 14.82
CA VAL A 278 -14.07 6.92 14.61
C VAL A 278 -14.49 6.35 13.29
N ASP A 279 -13.54 6.21 12.38
CA ASP A 279 -13.78 5.53 11.14
C ASP A 279 -13.00 4.21 11.15
N PRO A 280 -13.70 3.05 11.19
CA PRO A 280 -13.01 1.79 11.01
C PRO A 280 -12.38 1.79 9.62
N VAL A 281 -11.06 1.67 9.55
CA VAL A 281 -10.38 1.53 8.26
C VAL A 281 -10.88 0.21 7.63
N PRO A 282 -11.41 0.22 6.40
CA PRO A 282 -11.93 -1.00 5.78
C PRO A 282 -10.88 -2.12 5.80
N PRO A 283 -11.26 -3.38 6.08
CA PRO A 283 -10.33 -4.51 6.04
C PRO A 283 -9.65 -4.57 4.66
N GLY A 284 -8.33 -4.56 4.59
CA GLY A 284 -7.59 -4.53 3.31
C GLY A 284 -6.38 -3.59 3.27
N PHE A 285 -6.13 -2.81 4.33
CA PHE A 285 -4.80 -2.27 4.61
C PHE A 285 -3.89 -3.42 5.11
N SER A 286 -3.32 -4.21 4.19
CA SER A 286 -2.26 -5.18 4.51
C SER A 286 -0.90 -4.58 4.16
N GLY A 287 -0.05 -4.42 5.18
CA GLY A 287 1.28 -3.81 5.09
C GLY A 287 2.37 -4.65 4.43
N ASP A 288 2.13 -5.16 3.21
CA ASP A 288 3.28 -5.53 2.37
C ASP A 288 3.93 -4.23 1.85
N PRO A 289 5.26 -4.08 1.98
CA PRO A 289 5.92 -2.88 1.49
C PRO A 289 5.68 -2.76 -0.03
N PRO A 290 5.34 -1.57 -0.56
CA PRO A 290 5.51 -1.33 -1.98
C PRO A 290 6.98 -1.60 -2.29
N GLN A 291 7.27 -2.67 -3.04
CA GLN A 291 8.62 -2.89 -3.53
C GLN A 291 9.04 -1.62 -4.27
N PRO A 292 10.24 -1.09 -4.01
CA PRO A 292 10.72 0.07 -4.75
C PRO A 292 10.77 -0.34 -6.21
N LEU A 293 9.82 0.20 -6.99
CA LEU A 293 9.91 0.19 -8.42
C LEU A 293 11.22 0.90 -8.76
N ASP A 294 12.09 0.23 -9.51
CA ASP A 294 13.28 0.84 -10.09
C ASP A 294 12.87 2.17 -10.76
N VAL A 295 13.14 3.28 -10.07
CA VAL A 295 12.83 4.62 -10.56
C VAL A 295 13.85 4.95 -11.63
N ALA A 296 13.41 4.90 -12.88
CA ALA A 296 14.08 5.55 -13.99
C ALA A 296 13.08 6.03 -15.03
N THR A 297 12.27 7.02 -14.66
CA THR A 297 11.92 8.26 -15.40
C THR A 297 11.07 9.08 -14.41
N GLY A 298 11.27 10.39 -14.29
CA GLY A 298 10.68 11.20 -13.21
C GLY A 298 9.20 10.89 -12.97
N SER A 299 8.80 10.79 -11.70
CA SER A 299 7.49 10.30 -11.28
C SER A 299 6.39 11.30 -11.63
N HIS A 300 5.90 11.29 -12.87
CA HIS A 300 4.83 12.19 -13.32
C HIS A 300 3.51 11.45 -13.49
N VAL A 301 2.43 12.09 -13.05
CA VAL A 301 1.04 11.67 -13.32
C VAL A 301 0.37 12.69 -14.22
N TYR A 302 -0.33 12.22 -15.26
CA TYR A 302 -1.02 13.06 -16.23
C TYR A 302 -2.52 12.80 -16.15
N LEU A 303 -3.30 13.86 -15.95
CA LEU A 303 -4.75 13.79 -15.80
C LEU A 303 -5.40 14.73 -16.81
N SER A 304 -6.45 14.29 -17.49
CA SER A 304 -7.24 15.14 -18.39
C SER A 304 -8.65 15.34 -17.85
N ASN A 305 -9.12 16.60 -17.75
CA ASN A 305 -10.50 16.93 -17.42
C ASN A 305 -10.99 18.07 -18.33
N GLY A 306 -12.13 17.86 -19.01
CA GLY A 306 -12.66 18.84 -19.97
C GLY A 306 -11.60 19.31 -20.96
N PHE A 307 -11.13 20.53 -20.76
CA PHE A 307 -10.16 21.28 -21.58
C PHE A 307 -8.79 21.47 -20.88
N GLU A 308 -8.52 20.70 -19.82
CA GLU A 308 -7.33 20.86 -18.97
C GLU A 308 -6.53 19.56 -18.92
N LEU A 309 -5.21 19.68 -19.11
CA LEU A 309 -4.22 18.66 -18.79
C LEU A 309 -3.51 19.08 -17.49
N THR A 310 -3.68 18.28 -16.45
CA THR A 310 -2.96 18.43 -15.18
C THR A 310 -1.76 17.49 -15.17
N VAL A 311 -0.59 18.06 -14.93
CA VAL A 311 0.68 17.35 -14.75
C VAL A 311 1.06 17.44 -13.28
N VAL A 312 1.19 16.29 -12.63
CA VAL A 312 1.66 16.18 -11.25
C VAL A 312 3.07 15.63 -11.29
N ASP A 313 4.05 16.43 -10.91
CA ASP A 313 5.40 15.96 -10.60
C ASP A 313 5.40 15.49 -9.14
N VAL A 314 5.34 14.17 -8.97
CA VAL A 314 5.26 13.52 -7.65
C VAL A 314 6.55 13.72 -6.87
N ASP A 315 7.71 13.66 -7.54
CA ASP A 315 9.01 13.81 -6.89
C ASP A 315 9.22 15.24 -6.37
N ALA A 316 8.78 16.24 -7.14
CA ALA A 316 8.85 17.64 -6.74
C ALA A 316 7.65 18.09 -5.89
N ALA A 317 6.62 17.25 -5.72
CA ALA A 317 5.33 17.60 -5.14
C ALA A 317 4.72 18.88 -5.75
N THR A 318 4.79 19.00 -7.07
CA THR A 318 4.25 20.17 -7.80
C THR A 318 3.15 19.76 -8.78
N VAL A 319 2.22 20.68 -9.00
CA VAL A 319 1.11 20.51 -9.94
C VAL A 319 1.12 21.66 -10.93
N THR A 320 1.12 21.32 -12.22
CA THR A 320 0.99 22.28 -13.32
C THR A 320 -0.26 21.96 -14.12
N VAL A 321 -1.02 22.98 -14.49
CA VAL A 321 -2.25 22.84 -15.29
C VAL A 321 -2.09 23.56 -16.61
N HIS A 322 -2.25 22.82 -17.71
CA HIS A 322 -2.24 23.32 -19.08
C HIS A 322 -3.67 23.33 -19.61
N LYS A 323 -4.05 24.43 -20.30
CA LYS A 323 -5.35 24.53 -20.94
C LYS A 323 -5.20 24.28 -22.43
N PHE A 324 -5.89 23.27 -22.94
CA PHE A 324 -5.95 22.96 -24.36
C PHE A 324 -7.39 23.13 -24.82
N SER A 325 -7.62 24.06 -25.74
CA SER A 325 -8.93 24.22 -26.39
C SER A 325 -9.33 22.97 -27.18
N GLU A 326 -8.34 22.20 -27.59
CA GLU A 326 -8.42 21.00 -28.39
C GLU A 326 -8.93 19.81 -27.57
N LEU A 327 -8.61 19.73 -26.27
CA LEU A 327 -9.07 18.66 -25.40
C LEU A 327 -10.59 18.70 -25.31
N ALA A 328 -11.25 17.66 -25.79
CA ALA A 328 -12.70 17.59 -25.81
C ALA A 328 -13.23 16.72 -24.66
N PRO A 329 -14.41 17.05 -24.09
CA PRO A 329 -15.18 16.09 -23.31
C PRO A 329 -15.74 15.00 -24.24
N GLY A 330 -15.95 13.80 -23.70
CA GLY A 330 -16.53 12.67 -24.43
C GLY A 330 -16.08 11.36 -23.83
N ASP A 331 -16.62 10.28 -24.37
CA ASP A 331 -16.48 8.93 -23.80
C ASP A 331 -15.71 7.99 -24.77
N PRO A 332 -14.57 8.41 -25.38
CA PRO A 332 -13.75 7.48 -26.14
C PRO A 332 -13.16 6.43 -25.17
N PRO A 333 -12.85 5.20 -25.63
CA PRO A 333 -12.20 4.19 -24.79
C PRO A 333 -10.91 4.70 -24.13
N TYR A 334 -10.19 5.57 -24.82
CA TYR A 334 -9.02 6.27 -24.30
C TYR A 334 -9.14 7.75 -24.56
N ARG A 335 -9.02 8.54 -23.49
CA ARG A 335 -8.97 9.99 -23.58
C ARG A 335 -7.54 10.53 -23.64
N LEU A 336 -6.64 9.93 -22.88
CA LEU A 336 -5.25 10.34 -22.72
C LEU A 336 -4.38 9.11 -22.51
N VAL A 337 -3.30 8.97 -23.29
CA VAL A 337 -2.33 7.88 -23.12
C VAL A 337 -0.91 8.39 -23.34
N ARG A 338 0.03 7.96 -22.49
CA ARG A 338 1.46 8.19 -22.71
C ARG A 338 2.03 7.19 -23.71
N ARG A 339 2.77 7.68 -24.70
CA ARG A 339 3.45 6.91 -25.74
C ARG A 339 4.89 7.44 -25.86
N GLY A 340 5.87 6.70 -25.35
CA GLY A 340 7.25 7.15 -25.26
C GLY A 340 7.40 8.46 -24.46
N ASP A 341 7.91 9.50 -25.12
CA ASP A 341 8.12 10.85 -24.61
C ASP A 341 6.99 11.83 -24.94
N GLN A 342 5.84 11.33 -25.42
CA GLN A 342 4.67 12.13 -25.77
C GLN A 342 3.41 11.63 -25.06
N LEU A 343 2.40 12.50 -24.96
CA LEU A 343 1.02 12.13 -24.67
C LEU A 343 0.22 12.20 -25.96
N VAL A 344 -0.69 11.24 -26.15
CA VAL A 344 -1.73 11.27 -27.18
C VAL A 344 -3.06 11.49 -26.49
N PHE A 345 -3.88 12.39 -27.03
CA PHE A 345 -5.21 12.62 -26.50
C PHE A 345 -6.26 12.85 -27.58
N TYR A 346 -7.50 12.53 -27.20
CA TYR A 346 -8.68 12.80 -28.00
C TYR A 346 -9.11 14.27 -27.86
N GLY A 347 -9.44 14.88 -28.99
CA GLY A 347 -9.88 16.26 -29.05
C GLY A 347 -10.85 16.54 -30.18
N GLU A 348 -11.14 17.82 -30.36
CA GLU A 348 -11.95 18.32 -31.46
C GLU A 348 -11.23 19.43 -32.22
N THR A 349 -11.52 19.51 -33.51
CA THR A 349 -11.18 20.63 -34.41
C THR A 349 -12.47 21.36 -34.78
N GLU A 350 -12.36 22.46 -35.52
CA GLU A 350 -13.55 23.12 -36.10
C GLU A 350 -14.36 22.20 -37.04
N THR A 351 -13.73 21.14 -37.58
CA THR A 351 -14.31 20.24 -38.57
C THR A 351 -14.80 18.92 -38.00
N GLY A 352 -14.49 18.61 -36.74
CA GLY A 352 -14.87 17.34 -36.12
C GLY A 352 -13.80 16.78 -35.19
N PRO A 353 -13.95 15.51 -34.78
CA PRO A 353 -13.05 14.87 -33.82
C PRO A 353 -11.65 14.70 -34.40
N ALA A 354 -10.64 14.71 -33.53
CA ALA A 354 -9.25 14.63 -33.91
C ALA A 354 -8.39 14.05 -32.79
N LEU A 355 -7.18 13.65 -33.16
CA LEU A 355 -6.15 13.25 -32.22
C LEU A 355 -5.05 14.29 -32.19
N TYR A 356 -4.51 14.52 -31.01
CA TYR A 356 -3.39 15.42 -30.79
C TYR A 356 -2.28 14.71 -30.04
N THR A 357 -1.05 15.18 -30.25
CA THR A 357 0.09 14.83 -29.41
C THR A 357 0.60 16.05 -28.66
N VAL A 358 1.29 15.81 -27.55
CA VAL A 358 2.00 16.85 -26.82
C VAL A 358 3.28 16.27 -26.19
N ASP A 359 4.37 17.02 -26.26
CA ASP A 359 5.66 16.64 -25.67
C ASP A 359 5.58 16.69 -24.13
N LEU A 360 6.13 15.68 -23.45
CA LEU A 360 6.11 15.60 -21.98
C LEU A 360 7.01 16.65 -21.32
N VAL A 361 8.08 17.06 -21.97
CA VAL A 361 9.07 18.04 -21.47
C VAL A 361 8.57 19.47 -21.67
N ASP A 362 7.85 19.73 -22.77
CA ASP A 362 7.26 21.04 -23.06
C ASP A 362 5.82 20.91 -23.56
N PRO A 363 4.84 20.74 -22.67
CA PRO A 363 3.45 20.55 -23.05
C PRO A 363 2.74 21.84 -23.50
N GLY A 364 3.48 22.83 -23.99
CA GLY A 364 2.98 24.18 -24.26
C GLY A 364 1.96 24.28 -25.39
N ILE A 365 2.06 23.45 -26.44
CA ILE A 365 1.16 23.49 -27.61
C ILE A 365 0.92 22.07 -28.12
N PRO A 366 -0.33 21.59 -28.15
CA PRO A 366 -0.66 20.33 -28.81
C PRO A 366 -0.45 20.38 -30.33
N GLU A 367 0.07 19.30 -30.89
CA GLU A 367 0.21 19.11 -32.34
C GLU A 367 -0.89 18.19 -32.86
N LEU A 368 -1.55 18.59 -33.95
CA LEU A 368 -2.56 17.76 -34.60
C LEU A 368 -1.89 16.50 -35.17
N LEU A 369 -2.31 15.34 -34.69
CA LEU A 369 -1.81 14.03 -35.12
C LEU A 369 -2.60 13.49 -36.30
N HIS A 370 -3.93 13.51 -36.19
CA HIS A 370 -4.84 13.01 -37.22
C HIS A 370 -6.20 13.72 -37.09
N ASP A 371 -6.75 14.18 -38.21
CA ASP A 371 -8.10 14.75 -38.33
C ASP A 371 -9.15 13.66 -38.59
N ASP A 372 -10.41 13.87 -38.23
CA ASP A 372 -11.49 12.89 -38.50
C ASP A 372 -11.30 11.54 -37.79
N ALA A 373 -10.67 11.57 -36.62
CA ALA A 373 -10.42 10.39 -35.81
C ALA A 373 -11.46 10.30 -34.69
N TRP A 374 -12.39 9.34 -34.76
CA TRP A 374 -13.46 9.24 -33.78
C TRP A 374 -12.95 8.86 -32.38
N PHE A 375 -12.00 7.94 -32.33
CA PHE A 375 -11.22 7.63 -31.13
C PHE A 375 -9.95 6.89 -31.53
N PHE A 376 -9.13 6.60 -30.53
CA PHE A 376 -7.92 5.82 -30.69
C PHE A 376 -7.79 4.76 -29.62
N VAL A 377 -6.98 3.75 -29.90
CA VAL A 377 -6.46 2.83 -28.88
C VAL A 377 -4.93 2.76 -28.96
N PRO A 378 -4.23 2.57 -27.82
CA PRO A 378 -2.80 2.31 -27.79
C PRO A 378 -2.41 1.14 -28.72
N SER A 379 -1.42 1.31 -29.60
CA SER A 379 -0.81 0.16 -30.29
C SER A 379 0.06 -0.65 -29.33
N ALA A 380 0.30 -1.93 -29.60
CA ALA A 380 1.31 -2.70 -28.88
C ALA A 380 2.75 -2.21 -29.13
N VAL A 381 2.97 -1.42 -30.20
CA VAL A 381 4.27 -0.80 -30.52
C VAL A 381 4.34 0.62 -29.97
N GLU A 382 5.21 0.85 -28.98
CA GLU A 382 5.28 2.05 -28.10
C GLU A 382 5.10 3.43 -28.77
N ASP A 383 5.54 3.63 -30.01
CA ASP A 383 5.50 4.89 -30.75
C ASP A 383 4.31 5.01 -31.74
N ARG A 384 3.22 4.27 -31.49
CA ARG A 384 2.07 4.19 -32.40
C ARG A 384 0.72 4.15 -31.70
N VAL A 385 -0.30 4.51 -32.45
CA VAL A 385 -1.70 4.35 -32.05
C VAL A 385 -2.52 3.78 -33.20
N TRP A 386 -3.60 3.11 -32.85
CA TRP A 386 -4.65 2.75 -33.78
C TRP A 386 -5.73 3.81 -33.76
N VAL A 387 -6.13 4.28 -34.94
CA VAL A 387 -7.19 5.26 -35.15
C VAL A 387 -8.39 4.53 -35.71
N ALA A 388 -9.57 4.83 -35.16
CA ALA A 388 -10.84 4.29 -35.61
C ALA A 388 -11.70 5.39 -36.22
N ASP A 389 -12.15 5.14 -37.44
CA ASP A 389 -13.01 6.02 -38.22
C ASP A 389 -14.46 5.51 -38.08
N LEU A 390 -15.41 6.39 -37.78
CA LEU A 390 -16.83 6.00 -37.74
C LEU A 390 -17.42 5.97 -39.15
N ASP A 391 -18.34 5.03 -39.38
CA ASP A 391 -19.23 5.11 -40.52
C ASP A 391 -20.20 6.29 -40.33
N GLU A 392 -20.08 7.33 -41.15
CA GLU A 392 -20.94 8.52 -41.15
C GLU A 392 -22.44 8.19 -41.27
N SER A 393 -22.77 7.03 -41.86
CA SER A 393 -24.14 6.55 -41.99
C SER A 393 -24.66 5.83 -40.74
N SER A 394 -23.77 5.51 -39.80
CA SER A 394 -24.10 4.91 -38.52
C SER A 394 -24.81 5.93 -37.63
N HIS A 395 -26.01 5.58 -37.16
CA HIS A 395 -26.60 6.33 -36.06
C HIS A 395 -25.68 6.18 -34.83
N TYR A 396 -25.54 7.23 -34.01
CA TYR A 396 -24.74 7.25 -32.77
C TYR A 396 -24.90 6.01 -31.86
N GLN A 397 -26.01 5.28 -31.97
CA GLN A 397 -26.31 4.07 -31.20
C GLN A 397 -25.80 2.76 -31.84
N ALA A 398 -25.54 2.75 -33.16
CA ALA A 398 -25.08 1.57 -33.87
C ALA A 398 -23.55 1.43 -33.82
N GLN A 399 -22.81 2.53 -33.64
CA GLN A 399 -21.38 2.55 -33.31
C GLN A 399 -20.53 1.67 -34.25
N THR A 400 -20.88 1.63 -35.53
CA THR A 400 -20.14 0.84 -36.53
C THR A 400 -18.94 1.63 -37.02
N LEU A 401 -17.78 0.99 -36.97
CA LEU A 401 -16.53 1.53 -37.51
C LEU A 401 -16.49 1.31 -39.01
N ASP A 402 -16.12 2.34 -39.78
CA ASP A 402 -15.87 2.23 -41.23
C ASP A 402 -14.49 1.62 -41.49
N ALA A 403 -13.49 2.11 -40.75
CA ALA A 403 -12.12 1.66 -40.89
C ALA A 403 -11.31 1.81 -39.59
N VAL A 404 -10.24 1.02 -39.50
CA VAL A 404 -9.18 1.16 -38.50
C VAL A 404 -7.83 1.22 -39.20
N ARG A 405 -6.90 2.04 -38.69
CA ARG A 405 -5.54 2.23 -39.23
C ARG A 405 -4.52 2.42 -38.13
N GLU A 406 -3.27 2.09 -38.39
CA GLU A 406 -2.17 2.35 -37.45
C GLU A 406 -1.31 3.51 -37.96
N ILE A 407 -1.00 4.45 -37.07
CA ILE A 407 -0.13 5.59 -37.35
C ILE A 407 0.96 5.71 -36.29
N THR A 408 2.12 6.26 -36.65
CA THR A 408 3.13 6.72 -35.69
C THR A 408 2.70 8.02 -35.03
N LEU A 409 3.38 8.42 -33.95
CA LEU A 409 3.13 9.70 -33.28
C LEU A 409 3.52 10.93 -34.11
N GLU A 410 4.22 10.74 -35.23
CA GLU A 410 4.46 11.78 -36.24
C GLU A 410 3.42 11.75 -37.38
N GLY A 411 2.35 10.97 -37.23
CA GLY A 411 1.26 10.86 -38.20
C GLY A 411 1.59 10.01 -39.43
N VAL A 412 2.67 9.21 -39.40
CA VAL A 412 3.02 8.33 -40.52
C VAL A 412 2.17 7.07 -40.45
N VAL A 413 1.39 6.80 -41.50
CA VAL A 413 0.60 5.57 -41.62
C VAL A 413 1.52 4.36 -41.73
N THR A 414 1.46 3.46 -40.75
CA THR A 414 2.18 2.17 -40.73
C THR A 414 1.29 1.01 -41.16
N MET A 415 -0.03 1.18 -41.04
CA MET A 415 -1.03 0.25 -41.55
C MET A 415 -2.15 1.03 -42.22
N GLU A 416 -2.36 0.77 -43.51
CA GLU A 416 -3.46 1.36 -44.28
C GLU A 416 -4.81 1.03 -43.64
N ALA A 417 -5.77 1.93 -43.86
CA ALA A 417 -7.14 1.78 -43.39
C ALA A 417 -7.76 0.46 -43.89
N VAL A 418 -8.26 -0.34 -42.95
CA VAL A 418 -8.95 -1.60 -43.23
C VAL A 418 -10.31 -1.61 -42.55
N PRO A 419 -11.37 -2.12 -43.19
CA PRO A 419 -12.66 -2.28 -42.55
C PRO A 419 -12.54 -3.34 -41.44
N PRO A 420 -12.92 -3.03 -40.19
CA PRO A 420 -12.91 -4.00 -39.11
C PRO A 420 -14.01 -5.06 -39.32
N PRO A 421 -13.98 -6.18 -38.58
CA PRO A 421 -15.09 -7.13 -38.59
C PRO A 421 -16.37 -6.44 -38.12
N ASN A 422 -17.54 -7.05 -38.38
CA ASN A 422 -18.83 -6.58 -37.85
C ASN A 422 -18.95 -6.78 -36.31
N SER A 423 -17.83 -6.85 -35.60
CA SER A 423 -17.77 -7.02 -34.16
C SER A 423 -18.00 -5.66 -33.48
N PRO A 424 -18.60 -5.65 -32.28
CA PRO A 424 -18.69 -4.46 -31.43
C PRO A 424 -17.33 -3.80 -31.13
N TRP A 425 -17.41 -2.60 -30.54
CA TRP A 425 -16.37 -1.59 -30.29
C TRP A 425 -14.91 -2.10 -30.13
N LEU A 426 -13.98 -1.40 -30.79
CA LEU A 426 -12.54 -1.58 -30.61
C LEU A 426 -12.14 -1.04 -29.23
N VAL A 427 -11.53 -1.88 -28.39
CA VAL A 427 -11.21 -1.53 -26.99
C VAL A 427 -9.72 -1.58 -26.65
N ALA A 428 -8.90 -2.26 -27.44
CA ALA A 428 -7.44 -2.29 -27.26
C ALA A 428 -6.70 -2.84 -28.48
N ALA A 429 -5.37 -2.84 -28.41
CA ALA A 429 -4.51 -3.61 -29.30
C ALA A 429 -3.44 -4.36 -28.48
N VAL A 430 -3.15 -5.58 -28.90
CA VAL A 430 -2.08 -6.45 -28.38
C VAL A 430 -1.13 -6.83 -29.53
N ASP A 431 0.02 -7.45 -29.26
CA ASP A 431 0.97 -7.77 -30.35
C ASP A 431 0.36 -8.73 -31.39
N ARG A 432 -0.62 -9.54 -30.96
CA ARG A 432 -1.36 -10.48 -31.81
C ARG A 432 -2.43 -9.85 -32.68
N GLY A 433 -2.90 -8.63 -32.39
CA GLY A 433 -3.99 -8.00 -33.15
C GLY A 433 -4.78 -6.96 -32.36
N LEU A 434 -5.89 -6.54 -32.96
CA LEU A 434 -6.86 -5.63 -32.37
C LEU A 434 -7.87 -6.39 -31.51
N VAL A 435 -8.24 -5.83 -30.36
CA VAL A 435 -9.18 -6.44 -29.42
C VAL A 435 -10.54 -5.75 -29.53
N PHE A 436 -11.56 -6.50 -29.91
CA PHE A 436 -12.94 -6.07 -30.00
C PHE A 436 -13.77 -6.68 -28.86
N GLN A 437 -14.63 -5.88 -28.23
CA GLN A 437 -15.43 -6.34 -27.09
C GLN A 437 -16.82 -6.81 -27.52
N GLY A 438 -17.01 -8.12 -27.55
CA GLY A 438 -18.26 -8.85 -27.82
C GLY A 438 -19.23 -8.94 -26.65
N ASP A 439 -20.34 -9.66 -26.86
CA ASP A 439 -21.30 -10.02 -25.81
C ASP A 439 -20.69 -11.06 -24.86
N GLY A 440 -20.00 -10.58 -23.83
CA GLY A 440 -19.33 -11.43 -22.83
C GLY A 440 -17.97 -12.00 -23.27
N THR A 441 -17.41 -11.52 -24.38
CA THR A 441 -16.15 -12.03 -24.95
C THR A 441 -15.24 -10.91 -25.42
N LEU A 442 -13.94 -11.15 -25.42
CA LEU A 442 -12.97 -10.33 -26.17
C LEU A 442 -12.49 -11.11 -27.39
N GLU A 443 -12.59 -10.52 -28.57
CA GLU A 443 -12.17 -11.12 -29.84
C GLU A 443 -10.90 -10.43 -30.34
N ILE A 444 -9.84 -11.21 -30.58
CA ILE A 444 -8.58 -10.72 -31.14
C ILE A 444 -8.60 -10.93 -32.65
N TRP A 445 -8.54 -9.84 -33.40
CA TRP A 445 -8.58 -9.81 -34.86
C TRP A 445 -7.27 -9.28 -35.44
N ASP A 446 -6.70 -9.99 -36.41
CA ASP A 446 -5.49 -9.56 -37.09
C ASP A 446 -5.84 -8.69 -38.32
N PRO A 447 -5.53 -7.38 -38.30
CA PRO A 447 -5.87 -6.48 -39.41
C PRO A 447 -5.14 -6.80 -40.71
N ARG A 448 -4.04 -7.58 -40.67
CA ARG A 448 -3.23 -7.90 -41.86
C ARG A 448 -3.85 -9.05 -42.66
N THR A 449 -4.39 -10.02 -41.95
CA THR A 449 -5.05 -11.20 -42.52
C THR A 449 -6.56 -11.02 -42.62
N GLN A 450 -7.12 -10.07 -41.86
CA GLN A 450 -8.55 -9.83 -41.68
C GLN A 450 -9.28 -11.05 -41.08
N GLU A 451 -8.58 -11.84 -40.27
CA GLU A 451 -9.13 -13.03 -39.61
C GLU A 451 -9.11 -12.87 -38.09
N PHE A 452 -10.10 -13.48 -37.41
CA PHE A 452 -10.06 -13.64 -35.96
C PHE A 452 -9.02 -14.70 -35.59
N VAL A 453 -8.14 -14.33 -34.66
CA VAL A 453 -7.04 -15.17 -34.20
C VAL A 453 -7.44 -15.93 -32.93
N GLU A 454 -8.18 -15.26 -32.03
CA GLU A 454 -8.46 -15.78 -30.70
C GLU A 454 -9.75 -15.17 -30.13
N THR A 455 -10.46 -15.93 -29.30
CA THR A 455 -11.64 -15.46 -28.56
C THR A 455 -11.46 -15.80 -27.09
N LEU A 456 -11.54 -14.79 -26.23
CA LEU A 456 -11.39 -14.90 -24.79
C LEU A 456 -12.77 -14.77 -24.14
N SER A 457 -13.06 -15.65 -23.18
CA SER A 457 -14.25 -15.52 -22.33
C SER A 457 -13.98 -14.49 -21.24
N ALA A 458 -14.22 -13.22 -21.58
CA ALA A 458 -13.98 -12.08 -20.70
C ALA A 458 -14.98 -10.97 -21.06
N PRO A 459 -15.84 -10.54 -20.12
CA PRO A 459 -16.92 -9.62 -20.48
C PRO A 459 -16.46 -8.15 -20.52
N SER A 460 -15.46 -7.76 -19.72
CA SER A 460 -15.09 -6.36 -19.56
C SER A 460 -13.58 -6.17 -19.53
N LEU A 461 -13.05 -5.43 -20.51
CA LEU A 461 -11.64 -5.04 -20.53
C LEU A 461 -11.40 -3.88 -19.56
N LEU A 462 -10.36 -4.00 -18.74
CA LEU A 462 -9.89 -2.91 -17.87
C LEU A 462 -8.62 -2.26 -18.41
N ALA A 463 -7.61 -3.07 -18.79
CA ALA A 463 -6.33 -2.56 -19.25
C ALA A 463 -5.62 -3.55 -20.17
N THR A 464 -4.72 -3.04 -21.02
CA THR A 464 -3.79 -3.86 -21.82
C THR A 464 -2.37 -3.32 -21.78
N TRP A 465 -1.40 -4.21 -21.90
CA TRP A 465 0.00 -3.88 -22.16
C TRP A 465 0.64 -5.01 -22.97
N ARG A 466 1.02 -4.74 -24.21
CA ARG A 466 1.49 -5.78 -25.14
C ARG A 466 0.51 -6.97 -25.18
N ASN A 467 0.96 -8.17 -24.85
CA ASN A 467 0.14 -9.39 -24.80
C ASN A 467 -0.45 -9.69 -23.41
N ARG A 468 -0.44 -8.71 -22.49
CA ARG A 468 -1.07 -8.81 -21.18
C ARG A 468 -2.40 -8.07 -21.18
N ILE A 469 -3.42 -8.72 -20.66
CA ILE A 469 -4.78 -8.20 -20.60
C ILE A 469 -5.27 -8.34 -19.16
N VAL A 470 -5.87 -7.29 -18.63
CA VAL A 470 -6.63 -7.33 -17.38
C VAL A 470 -8.09 -7.14 -17.70
N VAL A 471 -8.91 -8.07 -17.23
CA VAL A 471 -10.37 -8.08 -17.41
C VAL A 471 -11.04 -8.25 -16.07
N CYS A 472 -12.31 -7.88 -15.98
CA CYS A 472 -13.18 -8.30 -14.88
C CYS A 472 -14.39 -9.07 -15.40
N ASP A 473 -14.84 -10.07 -14.65
CA ASP A 473 -16.13 -10.73 -14.84
C ASP A 473 -17.06 -10.33 -13.71
N ARG A 474 -18.20 -9.70 -14.02
CA ARG A 474 -19.13 -9.07 -13.04
C ARG A 474 -18.48 -8.06 -12.07
N CYS A 475 -17.17 -7.87 -12.19
CA CYS A 475 -16.32 -6.91 -11.50
C CYS A 475 -16.31 -7.08 -9.97
N ASP A 476 -16.61 -8.30 -9.52
CA ASP A 476 -16.27 -8.86 -8.20
C ASP A 476 -14.89 -9.55 -8.19
N GLU A 477 -14.37 -9.93 -9.36
CA GLU A 477 -13.08 -10.61 -9.52
C GLU A 477 -12.28 -10.04 -10.71
N LEU A 478 -10.95 -9.99 -10.56
CA LEU A 478 -10.02 -9.65 -11.64
C LEU A 478 -9.46 -10.91 -12.28
N THR A 479 -9.31 -10.88 -13.60
CA THR A 479 -8.60 -11.92 -14.36
C THR A 479 -7.44 -11.30 -15.13
N LEU A 480 -6.26 -11.86 -14.92
CA LEU A 480 -5.01 -11.55 -15.62
C LEU A 480 -4.79 -12.58 -16.72
N ILE A 481 -4.63 -12.14 -17.96
CA ILE A 481 -4.41 -13.00 -19.13
C ILE A 481 -3.07 -12.63 -19.74
N ASP A 482 -2.16 -13.60 -19.84
CA ASP A 482 -0.90 -13.49 -20.57
C ASP A 482 -0.98 -14.36 -21.82
N LEU A 483 -1.12 -13.72 -22.98
CA LEU A 483 -1.26 -14.43 -24.25
C LEU A 483 0.04 -15.14 -24.65
N ASP A 484 1.21 -14.61 -24.29
CA ASP A 484 2.50 -15.23 -24.62
C ASP A 484 2.74 -16.51 -23.82
N ALA A 485 2.36 -16.50 -22.54
CA ALA A 485 2.44 -17.67 -21.67
C ALA A 485 1.25 -18.63 -21.83
N GLU A 486 0.21 -18.24 -22.57
CA GLU A 486 -1.09 -18.94 -22.64
C GLU A 486 -1.65 -19.22 -21.24
N ALA A 487 -1.53 -18.23 -20.35
CA ALA A 487 -1.85 -18.36 -18.93
C ALA A 487 -2.94 -17.37 -18.52
N GLN A 488 -3.82 -17.84 -17.63
CA GLN A 488 -4.85 -17.02 -17.01
C GLN A 488 -4.81 -17.21 -15.50
N ARG A 489 -4.95 -16.12 -14.75
CA ARG A 489 -5.00 -16.12 -13.29
C ARG A 489 -6.09 -15.20 -12.79
N THR A 490 -6.77 -15.64 -11.76
CA THR A 490 -7.69 -14.82 -10.97
C THR A 490 -6.91 -14.05 -9.91
N VAL A 491 -7.35 -12.83 -9.61
CA VAL A 491 -6.88 -12.02 -8.50
C VAL A 491 -8.08 -11.63 -7.65
N ASP A 492 -8.01 -12.00 -6.37
CA ASP A 492 -8.97 -11.54 -5.37
C ASP A 492 -8.74 -10.05 -5.09
N LEU A 493 -9.82 -9.28 -5.07
CA LEU A 493 -9.77 -7.87 -4.70
C LEU A 493 -9.63 -7.71 -3.17
N PRO A 494 -9.03 -6.61 -2.69
CA PRO A 494 -9.06 -6.27 -1.28
C PRO A 494 -10.50 -6.23 -0.75
N PHE A 495 -10.69 -6.63 0.50
CA PHE A 495 -12.02 -6.69 1.09
C PHE A 495 -12.72 -5.32 1.05
N GLY A 496 -14.03 -5.34 0.80
CA GLY A 496 -14.84 -4.12 0.69
C GLY A 496 -14.66 -3.35 -0.63
N VAL A 497 -13.75 -3.76 -1.51
CA VAL A 497 -13.56 -3.15 -2.84
C VAL A 497 -14.38 -3.89 -3.88
N ALA A 498 -15.13 -3.14 -4.67
CA ALA A 498 -15.74 -3.62 -5.91
C ALA A 498 -15.22 -2.80 -7.10
N LEU A 499 -15.12 -3.44 -8.26
CA LEU A 499 -14.86 -2.75 -9.52
C LEU A 499 -16.19 -2.48 -10.23
N VAL A 500 -16.22 -1.46 -11.09
CA VAL A 500 -17.37 -1.17 -11.95
C VAL A 500 -16.95 -1.39 -13.40
N ASP A 501 -17.84 -2.02 -14.16
CA ASP A 501 -17.66 -2.24 -15.58
C ASP A 501 -17.42 -0.91 -16.32
N GLY A 502 -16.47 -0.87 -17.24
CA GLY A 502 -16.07 0.33 -17.96
C GLY A 502 -15.03 1.22 -17.25
N ASN A 503 -14.62 0.91 -16.02
CA ASN A 503 -13.53 1.63 -15.38
C ASN A 503 -12.17 1.20 -15.96
N GLY A 504 -11.50 2.12 -16.64
CA GLY A 504 -10.16 1.87 -17.19
C GLY A 504 -9.12 1.60 -16.10
N GLY A 505 -8.06 0.89 -16.51
CA GLY A 505 -6.84 0.70 -15.75
C GLY A 505 -5.60 1.11 -16.56
N ALA A 506 -4.49 1.30 -15.87
CA ALA A 506 -3.23 1.69 -16.48
C ALA A 506 -2.11 0.74 -16.04
N PHE A 507 -1.44 0.14 -17.02
CA PHE A 507 -0.20 -0.59 -16.75
C PHE A 507 0.95 0.38 -16.47
N SER A 508 1.80 0.00 -15.53
CA SER A 508 3.15 0.54 -15.38
C SER A 508 3.96 0.34 -16.67
N PRO A 509 4.99 1.17 -16.95
CA PRO A 509 5.76 1.07 -18.20
C PRO A 509 6.39 -0.30 -18.49
N ASN A 510 6.74 -1.04 -17.44
CA ASN A 510 7.33 -2.38 -17.55
C ASN A 510 6.29 -3.51 -17.61
N GLY A 511 4.99 -3.20 -17.53
CA GLY A 511 3.92 -4.18 -17.60
C GLY A 511 3.75 -5.06 -16.36
N ARG A 512 4.48 -4.81 -15.26
CA ARG A 512 4.39 -5.62 -14.03
C ARG A 512 3.18 -5.23 -13.19
N LEU A 513 2.98 -3.95 -12.96
CA LEU A 513 1.89 -3.45 -12.14
C LEU A 513 0.77 -2.86 -13.00
N VAL A 514 -0.46 -2.96 -12.50
CA VAL A 514 -1.66 -2.32 -13.08
C VAL A 514 -2.38 -1.54 -12.00
N ALA A 515 -2.62 -0.25 -12.24
CA ALA A 515 -3.51 0.54 -11.41
C ALA A 515 -4.94 0.45 -11.98
N VAL A 516 -5.91 0.08 -11.16
CA VAL A 516 -7.34 0.05 -11.51
C VAL A 516 -8.15 0.86 -10.50
N THR A 517 -9.30 1.39 -10.91
CA THR A 517 -10.19 2.15 -10.02
C THR A 517 -11.17 1.22 -9.33
N GLY A 518 -11.13 1.14 -8.00
CA GLY A 518 -12.08 0.42 -7.17
C GLY A 518 -12.96 1.35 -6.35
N PHE A 519 -14.12 0.87 -5.92
CA PHE A 519 -15.03 1.60 -5.04
C PHE A 519 -15.21 0.87 -3.72
N LEU A 520 -15.21 1.62 -2.63
CA LEU A 520 -15.52 1.10 -1.31
C LEU A 520 -17.03 0.90 -1.21
N THR A 521 -17.44 -0.35 -0.98
CA THR A 521 -18.85 -0.72 -0.88
C THR A 521 -19.41 -0.43 0.52
N PRO A 522 -20.73 -0.14 0.58
CA PRO A 522 -21.61 -1.25 0.90
C PRO A 522 -22.57 -1.65 -0.23
N SER A 523 -22.59 -0.94 -1.36
CA SER A 523 -23.49 -1.27 -2.48
C SER A 523 -23.00 -0.76 -3.84
N PRO A 524 -22.88 -1.61 -4.88
CA PRO A 524 -22.43 -1.21 -6.23
C PRO A 524 -23.46 -0.37 -7.02
N VAL A 525 -24.49 0.16 -6.37
CA VAL A 525 -25.60 0.89 -7.02
C VAL A 525 -25.75 2.33 -6.51
N ASP A 526 -25.05 2.71 -5.44
CA ASP A 526 -25.02 4.10 -4.97
C ASP A 526 -23.77 4.80 -5.53
N PHE A 527 -23.99 5.71 -6.48
CA PHE A 527 -22.96 6.53 -7.14
C PHE A 527 -22.39 7.65 -6.25
N GLU A 528 -22.62 7.58 -4.94
CA GLU A 528 -22.02 8.44 -3.91
C GLU A 528 -20.98 7.65 -3.09
N THR A 529 -20.30 6.71 -3.74
CA THR A 529 -19.28 5.86 -3.10
C THR A 529 -17.89 6.48 -3.23
N GLU A 530 -17.06 6.24 -2.23
CA GLU A 530 -15.65 6.65 -2.27
C GLU A 530 -14.89 5.72 -3.23
N ALA A 531 -14.08 6.31 -4.12
CA ALA A 531 -13.20 5.56 -4.99
C ALA A 531 -11.79 5.48 -4.40
N VAL A 532 -11.11 4.38 -4.69
CA VAL A 532 -9.72 4.12 -4.34
C VAL A 532 -8.97 3.61 -5.58
N THR A 533 -7.66 3.79 -5.58
CA THR A 533 -6.79 3.12 -6.55
C THR A 533 -6.38 1.75 -5.99
N VAL A 534 -6.59 0.70 -6.77
CA VAL A 534 -6.09 -0.64 -6.49
C VAL A 534 -4.90 -0.92 -7.39
N LEU A 535 -3.79 -1.32 -6.79
CA LEU A 535 -2.57 -1.73 -7.48
C LEU A 535 -2.52 -3.26 -7.54
N VAL A 536 -2.45 -3.79 -8.75
CA VAL A 536 -2.42 -5.22 -9.04
C VAL A 536 -1.04 -5.59 -9.53
N ASP A 537 -0.38 -6.54 -8.87
CA ASP A 537 0.85 -7.15 -9.38
C ASP A 537 0.48 -8.28 -10.34
N PHE A 538 0.80 -8.08 -11.62
CA PHE A 538 0.49 -9.02 -12.67
C PHE A 538 1.26 -10.34 -12.49
N GLU A 539 2.48 -10.31 -11.97
CA GLU A 539 3.33 -11.49 -11.79
C GLU A 539 2.95 -12.29 -10.56
N ASP A 540 2.62 -11.60 -9.46
CA ASP A 540 2.28 -12.26 -8.20
C ASP A 540 0.78 -12.57 -8.07
N ALA A 541 -0.05 -12.00 -8.97
CA ALA A 541 -1.51 -12.12 -8.94
C ALA A 541 -2.11 -11.65 -7.60
N THR A 542 -1.60 -10.54 -7.10
CA THR A 542 -2.03 -9.89 -5.85
C THR A 542 -2.59 -8.50 -6.13
N ALA A 543 -3.51 -8.03 -5.29
CA ALA A 543 -4.08 -6.69 -5.38
C ALA A 543 -4.02 -6.00 -4.01
N THR A 544 -3.69 -4.71 -4.00
CA THR A 544 -3.55 -3.89 -2.79
C THR A 544 -4.17 -2.52 -3.01
N ILE A 545 -4.78 -1.93 -1.98
CA ILE A 545 -5.26 -0.54 -2.05
C ILE A 545 -4.05 0.38 -1.93
N VAL A 546 -3.93 1.37 -2.82
CA VAL A 546 -2.90 2.40 -2.72
C VAL A 546 -3.26 3.34 -1.56
N PRO A 547 -2.39 3.47 -0.53
CA PRO A 547 -2.68 4.33 0.61
C PRO A 547 -2.90 5.79 0.20
N GLY A 548 -3.89 6.44 0.80
CA GLY A 548 -4.22 7.85 0.55
C GLY A 548 -4.90 8.14 -0.80
N SER A 549 -5.23 7.11 -1.59
CA SER A 549 -5.90 7.26 -2.89
C SER A 549 -7.42 7.46 -2.82
N LEU A 550 -7.96 7.70 -1.64
CA LEU A 550 -9.40 7.89 -1.41
C LEU A 550 -9.88 9.20 -2.02
N VAL A 551 -10.89 9.13 -2.88
CA VAL A 551 -11.52 10.29 -3.49
C VAL A 551 -13.04 10.18 -3.38
N GLU A 552 -13.69 11.22 -2.85
CA GLU A 552 -15.16 11.35 -2.94
C GLU A 552 -15.54 11.45 -4.41
N THR A 553 -16.22 10.43 -4.93
CA THR A 553 -16.78 10.54 -6.28
C THR A 553 -18.12 11.26 -6.19
N ARG A 554 -18.12 12.53 -6.61
CA ARG A 554 -19.36 13.26 -6.90
C ARG A 554 -19.52 13.42 -8.40
N TYR A 555 -19.38 12.36 -9.20
CA TYR A 555 -19.87 12.41 -10.59
C TYR A 555 -20.10 11.02 -11.21
N SER A 556 -21.18 11.00 -11.98
CA SER A 556 -21.84 9.89 -12.66
C SER A 556 -21.19 9.52 -13.99
N TYR A 557 -20.66 8.30 -14.10
CA TYR A 557 -20.08 7.62 -15.28
C TYR A 557 -18.95 8.39 -16.04
N PRO A 558 -17.83 7.72 -16.36
CA PRO A 558 -16.70 8.32 -17.08
C PRO A 558 -17.04 8.86 -18.47
#